data_AF-A0A7C2APP4-F1
#
_entry.id   AF-A0A7C2APP4-F1
#
_cell.length_a   1.000
_cell.length_b   1.000
_cell.length_c   1.000
_cell.angle_alpha   90.00
_cell.angle_beta   90.00
_cell.angle_gamma   90.00
#
_symmetry.space_group_name_H-M   'P 1'
#
loop_
_entity.id
_entity.type
_entity.pdbx_description
1 polymer ?
#
loop_
_entity_poly.entity_id
_entity_poly.type
_entity_poly.pdbx_seq_one_letter_code
_entity_poly.pdbx_strand_id
1 'polypeptide(L)'
;MRKKTGYKWTSATLLALVSILSLLPAYFASAAPIPPEQQNWKWEPYGPRVDEILMPVILDYDARLMALKKGDVDTGFIQPTRVAEVKDDPNIYILTYQTFNLQFLGINCQQYPWNYTAVRKAVAHLIDRDWIIRNVFNGFGVPVESAIPPAFGDWNNPNVPTYPYSRDLAKKELLDAGFTYD
;
A
#
# COMPACT_ATOMS: atom_id res chain seq x y z
N MET A 1 35.58 38.56 -29.01
CA MET A 1 34.63 37.42 -29.05
C MET A 1 35.35 36.22 -28.42
N ARG A 2 34.90 35.46 -27.43
CA ARG A 2 33.58 35.18 -26.83
C ARG A 2 33.86 34.59 -25.42
N LYS A 3 33.24 35.12 -24.35
CA LYS A 3 33.38 34.61 -22.97
C LYS A 3 32.82 33.18 -22.89
N LYS A 4 33.59 32.22 -22.37
CA LYS A 4 33.05 30.93 -21.89
C LYS A 4 32.60 31.10 -20.45
N THR A 5 31.31 31.26 -20.23
CA THR A 5 30.66 31.18 -18.92
C THR A 5 30.53 29.72 -18.52
N GLY A 6 31.41 29.24 -17.64
CA GLY A 6 31.26 27.95 -16.97
C GLY A 6 30.35 28.09 -15.76
N TYR A 7 29.17 27.50 -15.81
CA TYR A 7 28.26 27.44 -14.67
C TYR A 7 28.84 26.45 -13.65
N LYS A 8 29.35 26.95 -12.51
CA LYS A 8 29.79 26.10 -11.39
C LYS A 8 28.58 25.78 -10.52
N TRP A 9 28.17 24.52 -10.52
CA TRP A 9 27.16 24.01 -9.60
C TRP A 9 27.74 24.03 -8.18
N THR A 10 27.20 24.88 -7.31
CA THR A 10 27.54 24.89 -5.88
C THR A 10 26.71 23.81 -5.19
N SER A 11 27.25 23.22 -4.12
CA SER A 11 26.56 22.19 -3.31
C SER A 11 25.16 22.60 -2.84
N ALA A 12 24.87 23.90 -2.77
CA ALA A 12 23.56 24.46 -2.46
C ALA A 12 22.49 24.23 -3.55
N THR A 13 22.85 24.21 -4.84
CA THR A 13 21.89 23.90 -5.92
C THR A 13 21.58 22.41 -6.04
N LEU A 14 22.51 21.54 -5.63
CA LEU A 14 22.26 20.10 -5.53
C LEU A 14 21.35 19.76 -4.34
N LEU A 15 21.53 20.41 -3.19
CA LEU A 15 20.65 20.23 -2.03
C LEU A 15 19.22 20.72 -2.30
N ALA A 16 19.03 21.83 -3.02
CA ALA A 16 17.71 22.29 -3.41
C ALA A 16 16.97 21.31 -4.35
N LEU A 17 17.70 20.64 -5.25
CA LEU A 17 17.13 19.61 -6.13
C LEU A 17 16.75 18.33 -5.36
N VAL A 18 17.52 17.94 -4.34
CA VAL A 18 17.19 16.79 -3.48
C VAL A 18 15.98 17.08 -2.60
N SER A 19 15.84 18.30 -2.09
CA SER A 19 14.68 18.71 -1.27
C SER A 19 13.38 18.83 -2.06
N ILE A 20 13.44 19.15 -3.36
CA ILE A 20 12.27 19.12 -4.25
C ILE A 20 11.86 17.67 -4.55
N LEU A 21 12.81 16.73 -4.58
CA LEU A 21 12.53 15.31 -4.79
C LEU A 21 11.84 14.64 -3.58
N SER A 22 12.06 15.16 -2.37
CA SER A 22 11.37 14.71 -1.15
C SER A 22 9.98 15.32 -0.95
N LEU A 23 9.58 16.27 -1.80
CA LEU A 23 8.25 16.90 -1.83
C LEU A 23 7.36 16.35 -2.95
N LEU A 24 7.80 15.28 -3.64
CA LEU A 24 6.85 14.48 -4.40
C LEU A 24 5.85 13.93 -3.38
N PRO A 25 4.57 14.33 -3.41
CA PRO A 25 3.56 13.62 -2.64
C PRO A 25 3.76 12.15 -2.96
N ALA A 26 3.90 11.31 -1.92
CA ALA A 26 3.90 9.86 -2.07
C ALA A 26 2.86 9.56 -3.15
N TYR A 27 3.30 9.02 -4.29
CA TYR A 27 2.47 8.79 -5.47
C TYR A 27 1.20 8.10 -4.97
N PHE A 28 0.15 8.88 -4.73
CA PHE A 28 -1.16 8.34 -4.47
C PHE A 28 -1.46 7.58 -5.75
N ALA A 29 -1.70 6.28 -5.60
CA ALA A 29 -1.93 5.32 -6.66
C ALA A 29 -2.47 6.02 -7.90
N SER A 30 -1.59 6.22 -8.90
CA SER A 30 -2.06 6.57 -10.22
C SER A 30 -2.86 5.34 -10.63
N ALA A 31 -4.19 5.44 -10.59
CA ALA A 31 -5.00 4.57 -11.44
C ALA A 31 -4.33 4.61 -12.82
N ALA A 32 -4.10 3.46 -13.44
CA ALA A 32 -3.59 3.45 -14.80
C ALA A 32 -4.47 4.39 -15.66
N PRO A 33 -3.92 5.03 -16.71
CA PRO A 33 -4.70 5.96 -17.53
C PRO A 33 -6.01 5.31 -17.96
N ILE A 34 -7.15 5.93 -17.64
CA ILE A 34 -8.49 5.43 -18.01
C ILE A 34 -8.43 5.01 -19.50
N PRO A 35 -8.88 3.79 -19.86
CA PRO A 35 -8.83 3.33 -21.24
C PRO A 35 -9.51 4.35 -22.18
N PRO A 36 -8.99 4.59 -23.40
CA PRO A 36 -9.54 5.61 -24.32
C PRO A 36 -11.06 5.50 -24.53
N GLU A 37 -11.59 4.28 -24.56
CA GLU A 37 -13.02 3.98 -24.65
C GLU A 37 -13.84 4.45 -23.44
N GLN A 38 -13.22 4.60 -22.26
CA GLN A 38 -13.86 5.06 -21.02
C GLN A 38 -13.62 6.55 -20.74
N GLN A 39 -12.63 7.19 -21.39
CA GLN A 39 -12.30 8.60 -21.14
C GLN A 39 -13.45 9.57 -21.40
N ASN A 40 -14.33 9.25 -22.36
CA ASN A 40 -15.50 10.06 -22.72
C ASN A 40 -16.81 9.48 -22.20
N TRP A 41 -16.75 8.56 -21.22
CA TRP A 41 -17.95 7.95 -20.68
C TRP A 41 -18.84 9.02 -20.03
N LYS A 42 -20.07 9.13 -20.53
CA LYS A 42 -21.10 9.97 -19.95
C LYS A 42 -22.08 9.09 -19.19
N TRP A 43 -22.40 9.51 -17.98
CA TRP A 43 -23.47 8.89 -17.23
C TRP A 43 -24.80 9.02 -18.00
N GLU A 44 -25.55 7.92 -18.07
CA GLU A 44 -26.86 7.86 -18.68
C GLU A 44 -27.83 7.18 -17.70
N PRO A 45 -29.10 7.59 -17.65
CA PRO A 45 -30.09 7.02 -16.75
C PRO A 45 -30.56 5.60 -17.15
N TYR A 46 -30.06 5.06 -18.27
CA TYR A 46 -30.47 3.77 -18.81
C TYR A 46 -29.26 2.81 -18.92
N GLY A 47 -29.52 1.54 -18.59
CA GLY A 47 -28.57 0.42 -18.56
C GLY A 47 -29.29 -0.85 -18.08
N PRO A 48 -28.59 -1.98 -17.85
CA PRO A 48 -27.14 -2.20 -18.02
C PRO A 48 -26.71 -2.20 -19.50
N ARG A 49 -25.42 -2.01 -19.76
CA ARG A 49 -24.81 -2.09 -21.11
C ARG A 49 -24.31 -3.49 -21.48
N VAL A 50 -24.75 -4.49 -20.73
CA VAL A 50 -24.40 -5.91 -20.89
C VAL A 50 -25.67 -6.75 -20.76
N ASP A 51 -25.74 -7.85 -21.50
CA ASP A 51 -26.88 -8.78 -21.46
C ASP A 51 -26.80 -9.72 -20.23
N GLU A 52 -25.59 -10.08 -19.82
CA GLU A 52 -25.32 -11.01 -18.71
C GLU A 52 -24.01 -10.68 -17.97
N ILE A 53 -23.95 -10.99 -16.68
CA ILE A 53 -22.71 -10.96 -15.88
C ILE A 53 -22.49 -12.36 -15.29
N LEU A 54 -21.43 -13.03 -15.75
CA LEU A 54 -21.02 -14.34 -15.26
C LEU A 54 -19.85 -14.19 -14.28
N MET A 55 -19.97 -14.75 -13.09
CA MET A 55 -18.94 -14.71 -12.04
C MET A 55 -18.44 -16.12 -11.72
N PRO A 56 -17.57 -16.71 -12.55
CA PRO A 56 -17.05 -18.05 -12.31
C PRO A 56 -16.16 -18.09 -11.06
N VAL A 57 -16.30 -19.14 -10.26
CA VAL A 57 -15.48 -19.34 -9.06
C VAL A 57 -14.20 -20.09 -9.45
N ILE A 58 -13.10 -19.35 -9.59
CA ILE A 58 -11.77 -19.91 -9.85
C ILE A 58 -10.91 -19.73 -8.59
N LEU A 59 -10.81 -20.78 -7.77
CA LEU A 59 -10.14 -20.72 -6.46
C LEU A 59 -8.62 -20.54 -6.59
N ASP A 60 -8.00 -21.25 -7.53
CA ASP A 60 -6.57 -21.17 -7.78
C ASP A 60 -6.19 -19.83 -8.43
N TYR A 61 -5.17 -19.18 -7.88
CA TYR A 61 -4.77 -17.84 -8.32
C TYR A 61 -4.06 -17.84 -9.68
N ASP A 62 -3.29 -18.88 -9.98
CA ASP A 62 -2.58 -18.99 -11.26
C ASP A 62 -3.55 -19.32 -12.39
N ALA A 63 -4.50 -20.23 -12.15
CA ALA A 63 -5.59 -20.50 -13.08
C ALA A 63 -6.40 -19.23 -13.39
N ARG A 64 -6.66 -18.39 -12.38
CA ARG A 64 -7.39 -17.13 -12.56
C ARG A 64 -6.61 -16.12 -13.39
N LEU A 65 -5.31 -15.98 -13.14
CA LEU A 65 -4.45 -15.10 -13.94
C LEU A 65 -4.36 -15.58 -15.39
N MET A 66 -4.26 -16.89 -15.62
CA MET A 66 -4.25 -17.46 -16.97
C MET A 66 -5.58 -17.26 -17.69
N ALA A 67 -6.71 -17.43 -16.98
CA ALA A 67 -8.04 -17.14 -17.53
C ALA A 67 -8.16 -15.66 -17.95
N LEU A 68 -7.67 -14.73 -17.12
CA LEU A 68 -7.64 -13.30 -17.46
C LEU A 68 -6.78 -13.02 -18.70
N LYS A 69 -5.56 -13.56 -18.76
CA LYS A 69 -4.65 -13.40 -19.92
C LYS A 69 -5.21 -14.00 -21.21
N LYS A 70 -6.03 -15.05 -21.10
CA LYS A 70 -6.70 -15.70 -22.23
C LYS A 70 -7.97 -14.97 -22.67
N GLY A 71 -8.52 -14.09 -21.83
CA GLY A 71 -9.82 -13.44 -22.04
C GLY A 71 -11.01 -14.34 -21.72
N ASP A 72 -10.81 -15.41 -20.93
CA ASP A 72 -11.92 -16.25 -20.43
C ASP A 72 -12.70 -15.54 -19.30
N VAL A 73 -12.11 -14.51 -18.68
CA VAL A 73 -12.74 -13.60 -17.72
C VAL A 73 -12.32 -12.16 -18.01
N ASP A 74 -13.27 -11.22 -17.90
CA ASP A 74 -13.01 -9.80 -18.19
C ASP A 74 -12.38 -9.05 -17.01
N THR A 75 -12.58 -9.54 -15.78
CA THR A 75 -12.07 -8.89 -14.56
C THR A 75 -11.52 -9.91 -13.57
N GLY A 76 -10.52 -9.49 -12.80
CA GLY A 76 -9.93 -10.35 -11.78
C GLY A 76 -8.94 -9.61 -10.88
N PHE A 77 -8.77 -10.13 -9.67
CA PHE A 77 -7.71 -9.69 -8.77
C PHE A 77 -6.37 -10.32 -9.19
N ILE A 78 -5.35 -9.48 -9.36
CA ILE A 78 -3.97 -9.90 -9.64
C ILE A 78 -3.17 -9.79 -8.34
N GLN A 79 -2.45 -10.85 -7.98
CA GLN A 79 -1.57 -10.79 -6.81
C GLN A 79 -0.43 -9.80 -7.05
N PRO A 80 -0.02 -9.01 -6.03
CA PRO A 80 1.10 -8.06 -6.14
C PRO A 80 2.39 -8.66 -6.73
N THR A 81 2.67 -9.93 -6.45
CA THR A 81 3.82 -10.69 -6.95
C THR A 81 3.78 -10.98 -8.44
N ARG A 82 2.61 -10.97 -9.06
CA ARG A 82 2.36 -11.34 -10.47
C ARG A 82 2.11 -10.12 -11.36
N VAL A 83 1.97 -8.91 -10.80
CA VAL A 83 1.69 -7.67 -11.55
C VAL A 83 2.72 -7.44 -12.67
N ALA A 84 4.00 -7.76 -12.42
CA ALA A 84 5.06 -7.59 -13.41
C ALA A 84 4.86 -8.42 -14.69
N GLU A 85 4.05 -9.47 -14.66
CA GLU A 85 3.79 -10.34 -15.82
C GLU A 85 2.71 -9.81 -16.77
N VAL A 86 1.92 -8.84 -16.32
CA VAL A 86 0.75 -8.33 -17.05
C VAL A 86 0.72 -6.82 -17.19
N LYS A 87 1.58 -6.09 -16.46
CA LYS A 87 1.63 -4.61 -16.51
C LYS A 87 1.93 -4.02 -17.89
N ASP A 88 2.62 -4.79 -18.74
CA ASP A 88 3.03 -4.38 -20.09
C ASP A 88 2.12 -5.00 -21.17
N ASP A 89 1.09 -5.76 -20.78
CA ASP A 89 0.12 -6.34 -21.71
C ASP A 89 -0.90 -5.26 -22.15
N PRO A 90 -0.99 -4.92 -23.44
CA PRO A 90 -1.89 -3.86 -23.91
C PRO A 90 -3.38 -4.20 -23.75
N ASN A 91 -3.72 -5.47 -23.49
CA ASN A 91 -5.11 -5.91 -23.30
C ASN A 91 -5.53 -5.92 -21.83
N ILE A 92 -4.61 -5.68 -20.89
CA ILE A 92 -4.88 -5.74 -19.45
C ILE A 92 -4.74 -4.36 -18.86
N TYR A 93 -5.87 -3.82 -18.39
CA TYR A 93 -5.91 -2.57 -17.65
C TYR A 93 -5.77 -2.84 -16.15
N ILE A 94 -4.71 -2.30 -15.52
CA ILE A 94 -4.47 -2.45 -14.08
C ILE A 94 -5.01 -1.26 -13.31
N LEU A 95 -6.11 -1.46 -12.59
CA LEU A 95 -6.65 -0.48 -11.66
C LEU A 95 -6.05 -0.69 -10.26
N THR A 96 -5.31 0.31 -9.77
CA THR A 96 -4.81 0.35 -8.39
C THR A 96 -5.53 1.43 -7.61
N TYR A 97 -6.09 1.07 -6.45
CA TYR A 97 -6.81 1.98 -5.57
C TYR A 97 -6.69 1.50 -4.13
N GLN A 98 -6.86 2.41 -3.18
CA GLN A 98 -6.91 2.05 -1.78
C GLN A 98 -8.26 1.39 -1.48
N THR A 99 -8.22 0.21 -0.89
CA THR A 99 -9.43 -0.51 -0.46
C THR A 99 -9.81 -0.13 0.97
N PHE A 100 -11.02 -0.51 1.38
CA PHE A 100 -11.48 -0.39 2.76
C PHE A 100 -10.98 -1.54 3.66
N ASN A 101 -10.09 -2.42 3.15
CA ASN A 101 -9.58 -3.55 3.91
C ASN A 101 -8.49 -3.13 4.89
N LEU A 102 -8.46 -3.83 6.03
CA LEU A 102 -7.47 -3.69 7.09
C LEU A 102 -6.77 -5.03 7.29
N GLN A 103 -5.44 -5.05 7.14
CA GLN A 103 -4.62 -6.18 7.58
C GLN A 103 -4.06 -5.87 8.97
N PHE A 104 -4.41 -6.69 9.97
CA PHE A 104 -3.98 -6.47 11.35
C PHE A 104 -3.70 -7.79 12.08
N LEU A 105 -2.92 -7.69 13.15
CA LEU A 105 -2.72 -8.79 14.10
C LEU A 105 -3.73 -8.65 15.24
N GLY A 106 -4.73 -9.52 15.27
CA GLY A 106 -5.65 -9.64 16.41
C GLY A 106 -4.94 -10.30 17.60
N ILE A 107 -4.85 -9.59 18.72
CA ILE A 107 -4.21 -10.10 19.94
C ILE A 107 -5.30 -10.42 20.97
N ASN A 108 -5.30 -11.64 21.49
CA ASN A 108 -6.19 -12.01 22.60
C ASN A 108 -5.67 -11.42 23.92
N CYS A 109 -6.14 -10.23 24.27
CA CYS A 109 -5.77 -9.51 25.49
C CYS A 109 -6.19 -10.19 26.81
N GLN A 110 -6.91 -11.33 26.78
CA GLN A 110 -7.28 -12.06 27.99
C GLN A 110 -6.25 -13.13 28.38
N GLN A 111 -5.34 -13.50 27.48
CA GLN A 111 -4.35 -14.55 27.73
C GLN A 111 -3.01 -13.97 28.13
N TYR A 112 -2.32 -14.64 29.05
CA TYR A 112 -0.92 -14.33 29.35
C TYR A 112 -0.02 -14.68 28.15
N PRO A 113 1.01 -13.86 27.81
CA PRO A 113 1.38 -12.57 28.39
C PRO A 113 0.68 -11.35 27.75
N TRP A 114 -0.22 -11.58 26.80
CA TRP A 114 -0.92 -10.55 26.03
C TRP A 114 -1.87 -9.65 26.83
N ASN A 115 -2.26 -10.07 28.04
CA ASN A 115 -2.99 -9.25 28.99
C ASN A 115 -2.20 -8.01 29.46
N TYR A 116 -0.88 -8.04 29.41
CA TYR A 116 -0.04 -6.89 29.74
C TYR A 116 0.07 -5.91 28.55
N THR A 117 -0.37 -4.67 28.75
CA THR A 117 -0.27 -3.62 27.73
C THR A 117 1.16 -3.39 27.27
N ALA A 118 2.13 -3.45 28.19
CA ALA A 118 3.55 -3.30 27.88
C ALA A 118 4.05 -4.34 26.87
N VAL A 119 3.59 -5.60 26.99
CA VAL A 119 3.93 -6.67 26.03
C VAL A 119 3.36 -6.34 24.65
N ARG A 120 2.12 -5.87 24.57
CA ARG A 120 1.49 -5.49 23.29
C ARG A 120 2.20 -4.30 22.63
N LYS A 121 2.60 -3.29 23.41
CA LYS A 121 3.38 -2.15 22.92
C LYS A 121 4.77 -2.56 22.45
N ALA A 122 5.43 -3.43 23.21
CA ALA A 122 6.72 -3.97 22.82
C ALA A 122 6.64 -4.72 21.48
N VAL A 123 5.62 -5.57 21.30
CA VAL A 123 5.39 -6.25 20.02
C VAL A 123 5.08 -5.26 18.90
N ALA A 124 4.31 -4.20 19.15
CA ALA A 124 4.03 -3.18 18.15
C ALA A 124 5.33 -2.52 17.62
N HIS A 125 6.30 -2.24 18.50
CA HIS A 125 7.62 -1.73 18.11
C HIS A 125 8.52 -2.77 17.41
N LEU A 126 8.20 -4.06 17.45
CA LEU A 126 8.95 -5.12 16.76
C LEU A 126 8.41 -5.43 15.36
N ILE A 127 7.29 -4.83 14.96
CA ILE A 127 6.69 -5.03 13.65
C ILE A 127 7.16 -3.93 12.69
N ASP A 128 8.06 -4.28 11.78
CA ASP A 128 8.47 -3.39 10.68
C ASP A 128 7.39 -3.41 9.57
N ARG A 129 6.41 -2.51 9.70
CA ARG A 129 5.30 -2.39 8.76
C ARG A 129 5.78 -2.04 7.34
N ASP A 130 6.78 -1.18 7.22
CA ASP A 130 7.29 -0.77 5.92
C ASP A 130 8.03 -1.93 5.24
N TRP A 131 8.78 -2.74 5.99
CA TRP A 131 9.38 -3.95 5.46
C TRP A 131 8.33 -4.96 4.99
N ILE A 132 7.24 -5.15 5.76
CA ILE A 132 6.12 -6.02 5.35
C ILE A 132 5.51 -5.49 4.04
N ILE A 133 5.21 -4.20 3.95
CA ILE A 133 4.63 -3.61 2.74
C ILE A 133 5.57 -3.81 1.54
N ARG A 134 6.87 -3.52 1.69
CA ARG A 134 7.84 -3.65 0.60
C ARG A 134 8.05 -5.09 0.14
N ASN A 135 8.18 -6.04 1.08
CA ASN A 135 8.66 -7.40 0.77
C ASN A 135 7.55 -8.45 0.69
N VAL A 136 6.46 -8.28 1.44
CA VAL A 136 5.34 -9.24 1.43
C VAL A 136 4.26 -8.77 0.46
N PHE A 137 3.95 -7.47 0.47
CA PHE A 137 2.94 -6.89 -0.41
C PHE A 137 3.52 -6.28 -1.69
N ASN A 138 4.83 -6.42 -1.95
CA ASN A 138 5.51 -5.84 -3.12
C ASN A 138 5.23 -4.34 -3.33
N GLY A 139 5.10 -3.57 -2.25
CA GLY A 139 4.76 -2.15 -2.27
C GLY A 139 3.27 -1.86 -2.44
N PHE A 140 2.41 -2.86 -2.64
CA PHE A 140 0.95 -2.70 -2.72
C PHE A 140 0.32 -2.69 -1.33
N GLY A 141 0.60 -1.64 -0.57
CA GLY A 141 0.02 -1.42 0.74
C GLY A 141 0.33 -0.03 1.24
N VAL A 142 -0.49 0.46 2.16
CA VAL A 142 -0.23 1.70 2.89
C VAL A 142 -0.17 1.38 4.38
N PRO A 143 0.77 1.99 5.13
CA PRO A 143 0.80 1.81 6.57
C PRO A 143 -0.49 2.38 7.18
N VAL A 144 -1.02 1.67 8.17
CA VAL A 144 -2.25 2.06 8.87
C VAL A 144 -1.96 2.15 10.36
N GLU A 145 -2.21 3.32 10.93
CA GLU A 145 -1.94 3.61 12.35
C GLU A 145 -3.23 3.60 13.21
N SER A 146 -4.40 3.58 12.58
CA SER A 146 -5.70 3.59 13.25
C SER A 146 -6.63 2.49 12.75
N ALA A 147 -7.73 2.23 13.46
CA ALA A 147 -8.70 1.22 13.03
C ALA A 147 -9.46 1.61 11.75
N ILE A 148 -9.41 2.88 11.33
CA ILE A 148 -10.09 3.40 10.15
C ILE A 148 -9.03 3.70 9.07
N PRO A 149 -8.95 2.94 7.97
CA PRO A 149 -8.00 3.19 6.89
C PRO A 149 -8.15 4.58 6.25
N PRO A 150 -7.09 5.15 5.66
CA PRO A 150 -7.15 6.44 4.97
C PRO A 150 -8.21 6.55 3.84
N ALA A 151 -8.62 5.42 3.25
CA ALA A 151 -9.68 5.36 2.23
C ALA A 151 -11.02 5.94 2.70
N PHE A 152 -11.26 6.04 4.01
CA PHE A 152 -12.47 6.63 4.59
C PHE A 152 -12.42 8.17 4.70
N GLY A 153 -11.38 8.83 4.18
CA GLY A 153 -11.29 10.30 4.14
C GLY A 153 -11.30 10.92 5.54
N ASP A 154 -12.19 11.87 5.78
CA ASP A 154 -12.27 12.65 7.03
C ASP A 154 -12.52 11.81 8.30
N TRP A 155 -12.93 10.54 8.13
CA TRP A 155 -13.13 9.60 9.24
C TRP A 155 -11.80 8.97 9.70
N ASN A 156 -10.74 9.07 8.91
CA ASN A 156 -9.40 8.67 9.33
C ASN A 156 -8.75 9.80 10.15
N ASN A 157 -8.33 9.47 11.37
CA ASN A 157 -7.46 10.35 12.15
C ASN A 157 -5.99 9.91 11.95
N PRO A 158 -5.14 10.70 11.27
CA PRO A 158 -3.72 10.40 11.13
C PRO A 158 -2.92 10.74 12.41
N ASN A 159 -3.47 11.55 13.31
CA ASN A 159 -2.82 12.02 14.52
C ASN A 159 -3.14 11.09 15.71
N VAL A 160 -2.68 9.85 15.62
CA VAL A 160 -2.82 8.83 16.68
C VAL A 160 -1.43 8.43 17.20
N PRO A 161 -1.32 7.91 18.43
CA PRO A 161 -0.06 7.35 18.91
C PRO A 161 0.43 6.24 17.99
N THR A 162 1.68 6.34 17.54
CA THR A 162 2.32 5.36 16.66
C THR A 162 3.41 4.58 17.41
N TYR A 163 3.80 3.44 16.86
CA TYR A 163 4.82 2.55 17.42
C TYR A 163 5.90 2.31 16.37
N PRO A 164 6.87 3.23 16.21
CA PRO A 164 7.93 3.07 15.22
C PRO A 164 8.73 1.79 15.47
N TYR A 165 9.19 1.14 14.40
CA TYR A 165 10.01 -0.06 14.51
C TYR A 165 11.31 0.23 15.26
N SER A 166 11.46 -0.33 16.45
CA SER A 166 12.65 -0.19 17.30
C SER A 166 12.71 -1.27 18.36
N ARG A 167 13.77 -2.09 18.28
CA ARG A 167 14.05 -3.12 19.29
C ARG A 167 14.36 -2.52 20.66
N ASP A 168 14.98 -1.34 20.69
CA ASP A 168 15.32 -0.66 21.94
C ASP A 168 14.08 -0.12 22.65
N LEU A 169 13.12 0.45 21.90
CA LEU A 169 11.83 0.86 22.46
C LEU A 169 11.03 -0.34 22.96
N ALA A 170 11.02 -1.45 22.20
CA ALA A 170 10.37 -2.68 22.65
C ALA A 170 10.97 -3.22 23.95
N LYS A 171 12.31 -3.25 24.04
CA LYS A 171 13.03 -3.65 25.25
C LYS A 171 12.70 -2.74 26.42
N LYS A 172 12.66 -1.42 26.19
CA LYS A 172 12.30 -0.43 27.20
C LYS A 172 10.89 -0.65 27.75
N GLU A 173 9.90 -0.86 26.88
CA GLU A 173 8.51 -1.13 27.28
C GLU A 173 8.41 -2.36 28.21
N LEU A 174 9.17 -3.43 27.93
CA LEU A 174 9.19 -4.64 28.74
C LEU A 174 9.90 -4.43 30.09
N LEU A 175 11.08 -3.80 30.08
CA LEU A 175 11.87 -3.55 31.30
C LEU A 175 11.16 -2.59 32.25
N ASP A 176 10.57 -1.51 31.73
CA ASP A 176 9.80 -0.55 32.54
C ASP A 176 8.56 -1.21 33.18
N ALA A 177 8.06 -2.30 32.59
CA ALA A 177 6.95 -3.10 33.12
C ALA A 177 7.39 -4.25 34.05
N GLY A 178 8.69 -4.36 34.35
CA GLY A 178 9.24 -5.33 35.30
C GLY A 178 9.50 -6.73 34.73
N PHE A 179 9.45 -6.89 33.40
CA PHE A 179 9.91 -8.14 32.77
C PHE A 179 11.43 -8.21 32.77
N THR A 180 11.97 -9.38 33.05
CA THR A 180 13.42 -9.66 33.00
C THR A 180 13.71 -10.67 31.89
N TYR A 181 14.94 -10.65 31.39
CA TYR A 181 15.46 -11.66 30.47
C TYR A 181 16.81 -12.14 31.00
N ASP A 182 17.12 -13.42 30.76
CA ASP A 182 18.40 -14.04 31.13
C ASP A 182 19.52 -13.70 30.14
#